data_AF-A0A7V6L619-F1
#
_entry.id   AF-A0A7V6L619-F1
#
_cell.length_a   1.000
_cell.length_b   1.000
_cell.length_c   1.000
_cell.angle_alpha   90.00
_cell.angle_beta   90.00
_cell.angle_gamma   90.00
#
_symmetry.space_group_name_H-M   'P 1'
#
loop_
_entity.id
_entity.type
_entity.pdbx_description
1 polymer ?
#
loop_
_entity_poly.entity_id
_entity_poly.type
_entity_poly.pdbx_seq_one_letter_code
_entity_poly.pdbx_strand_id
1 'polypeptide(L)'
;MKTGKHTTFMINFISDFINGEIERYFFDLDYSAYVIEHFPYMELEDSRLADRFAHTVDRAYERGTALGLSDEEFRIEISNAFDKWLDSKQPDIS
;
A
#
# COMPACT_ATOMS: atom_id res chain seq x y z
N MET A 1 -10.93 -3.28 11.72
CA MET A 1 -11.26 -1.95 11.16
C MET A 1 -12.40 -2.13 10.17
N LYS A 2 -13.42 -1.26 10.13
CA LYS A 2 -14.43 -1.31 9.07
C LYS A 2 -13.99 -0.34 7.97
N THR A 3 -13.41 -0.88 6.90
CA THR A 3 -12.89 -0.12 5.76
C THR A 3 -13.95 0.01 4.68
N GLY A 4 -13.87 1.06 3.88
CA GLY A 4 -14.70 1.18 2.69
C GLY A 4 -14.27 0.22 1.57
N LYS A 5 -15.01 0.21 0.47
CA LYS A 5 -14.81 -0.73 -0.64
C LYS A 5 -13.43 -0.56 -1.27
N HIS A 6 -13.01 0.68 -1.52
CA HIS A 6 -11.76 0.97 -2.23
C HIS A 6 -10.55 0.70 -1.33
N THR A 7 -10.63 1.07 -0.06
CA THR A 7 -9.63 0.72 0.94
C THR A 7 -9.47 -0.81 1.06
N THR A 8 -10.58 -1.54 1.12
CA THR A 8 -10.56 -3.01 1.22
C THR A 8 -9.94 -3.64 -0.01
N PHE A 9 -10.22 -3.11 -1.21
CA PHE A 9 -9.59 -3.57 -2.44
C PHE A 9 -8.07 -3.42 -2.38
N MET A 10 -7.56 -2.23 -2.03
CA MET A 10 -6.12 -2.00 -1.94
C MET A 10 -5.46 -2.88 -0.88
N ILE A 11 -6.13 -3.09 0.27
CA ILE A 11 -5.65 -4.00 1.31
C ILE A 11 -5.45 -5.41 0.75
N ASN A 12 -6.45 -5.95 0.04
CA ASN A 12 -6.38 -7.30 -0.52
C ASN A 12 -5.30 -7.39 -1.60
N PHE A 13 -5.27 -6.47 -2.56
CA PHE A 13 -4.26 -6.44 -3.63
C PHE A 13 -2.83 -6.45 -3.09
N ILE A 14 -2.54 -5.64 -2.06
CA ILE A 14 -1.21 -5.59 -1.44
C ILE A 14 -0.93 -6.84 -0.62
N SER A 15 -1.94 -7.39 0.07
CA SER A 15 -1.81 -8.63 0.83
C SER A 15 -1.47 -9.81 -0.09
N ASP A 16 -2.13 -9.92 -1.25
CA ASP A 16 -1.89 -10.96 -2.25
C ASP A 16 -0.43 -10.89 -2.75
N PHE A 17 0.11 -9.68 -2.96
CA PHE A 17 1.53 -9.50 -3.29
C PHE A 17 2.48 -9.92 -2.14
N ILE A 18 2.19 -9.49 -0.91
CA ILE A 18 3.00 -9.82 0.28
C ILE A 18 3.01 -11.34 0.53
N ASN A 19 1.89 -12.02 0.31
CA ASN A 19 1.77 -13.46 0.49
C ASN A 19 2.35 -14.27 -0.68
N GLY A 20 2.81 -13.60 -1.74
CA GLY A 20 3.39 -14.24 -2.92
C GLY A 20 2.36 -14.83 -3.89
N GLU A 21 1.09 -14.45 -3.76
CA GLU A 21 0.02 -14.82 -4.70
C GLU A 21 0.13 -14.02 -6.00
N ILE A 22 0.72 -12.81 -5.94
CA ILE A 22 1.04 -11.96 -7.09
C ILE A 22 2.56 -11.85 -7.21
N GLU A 23 3.10 -12.14 -8.39
CA GLU A 23 4.52 -11.92 -8.69
C GLU A 23 4.83 -10.43 -8.85
N ARG A 24 6.08 -10.04 -8.60
CA ARG A 24 6.49 -8.62 -8.64
C ARG A 24 6.16 -7.94 -9.97
N TYR A 25 6.35 -8.66 -11.08
CA TYR A 25 6.04 -8.17 -12.41
C TYR A 25 4.57 -7.73 -12.56
N PHE A 26 3.60 -8.55 -12.13
CA PHE A 26 2.19 -8.21 -12.22
C PHE A 26 1.80 -7.12 -11.22
N PHE A 27 2.37 -7.17 -10.02
CA PHE A 27 2.16 -6.12 -9.03
C PHE A 27 2.56 -4.75 -9.58
N ASP A 28 3.72 -4.63 -10.24
CA ASP A 28 4.18 -3.36 -10.83
C ASP A 28 3.30 -2.85 -11.96
N LEU A 29 2.81 -3.76 -12.82
CA LEU A 29 1.95 -3.39 -13.94
C LEU A 29 0.64 -2.76 -13.46
N ASP A 30 0.07 -3.32 -12.39
CA ASP A 30 -1.26 -2.93 -11.91
C ASP A 30 -1.20 -1.83 -10.83
N TYR A 31 -0.09 -1.70 -10.09
CA TYR A 31 0.01 -0.81 -8.92
C TYR A 31 -0.42 0.63 -9.23
N SER A 32 0.20 1.25 -10.25
CA SER A 32 -0.07 2.65 -10.60
C SER A 32 -1.52 2.87 -11.04
N ALA A 33 -2.10 1.91 -11.78
CA ALA A 33 -3.48 1.99 -12.22
C ALA A 33 -4.45 1.91 -11.03
N TYR A 34 -4.21 0.99 -10.09
CA TYR A 34 -5.05 0.85 -8.90
C TYR A 34 -4.89 2.00 -7.92
N VAL A 35 -3.70 2.58 -7.76
CA VAL A 35 -3.55 3.81 -6.97
C VAL A 35 -4.38 4.94 -7.58
N ILE A 36 -4.28 5.17 -8.90
CA ILE A 36 -5.07 6.21 -9.59
C ILE A 36 -6.58 5.96 -9.45
N GLU A 37 -7.02 4.72 -9.58
CA GLU A 37 -8.43 4.36 -9.52
C GLU A 37 -9.00 4.44 -8.09
N HIS A 38 -8.27 3.97 -7.08
CA HIS A 38 -8.82 3.75 -5.75
C HIS A 38 -8.50 4.87 -4.75
N PHE A 39 -7.35 5.54 -4.88
CA PHE A 39 -6.91 6.53 -3.89
C PHE A 39 -7.91 7.67 -3.64
N PRO A 40 -8.52 8.30 -4.67
CA PRO A 40 -9.50 9.37 -4.43
C PRO A 40 -10.71 8.91 -3.62
N TYR A 41 -11.11 7.64 -3.78
CA TYR A 41 -12.22 7.08 -3.01
C TYR A 41 -11.80 6.66 -1.61
N MET A 42 -10.54 6.22 -1.42
CA MET A 42 -9.99 5.99 -0.08
C MET A 42 -9.99 7.28 0.73
N GLU A 43 -9.67 8.43 0.13
CA GLU A 43 -9.74 9.73 0.81
C GLU A 43 -11.16 10.08 1.27
N LEU A 44 -12.17 9.73 0.48
CA LEU A 44 -13.58 9.92 0.83
C LEU A 44 -14.05 8.93 1.91
N GLU A 45 -13.49 7.72 1.95
CA GLU A 45 -13.81 6.67 2.93
C GLU A 45 -13.19 6.96 4.30
N ASP A 46 -11.90 7.29 4.33
CA ASP A 46 -11.13 7.69 5.51
C ASP A 46 -9.87 8.44 5.06
N SER A 47 -9.94 9.78 5.07
CA SER A 47 -8.83 10.63 4.62
C SER A 47 -7.53 10.43 5.40
N ARG A 48 -7.60 10.08 6.70
CA ARG A 48 -6.41 9.84 7.51
C ARG A 48 -5.75 8.52 7.13
N LEU A 49 -6.54 7.50 6.82
CA LEU A 49 -6.03 6.23 6.36
C LEU A 49 -5.43 6.34 4.95
N ALA A 50 -6.04 7.13 4.05
CA ALA A 50 -5.50 7.42 2.74
C ALA A 50 -4.18 8.22 2.81
N ASP A 51 -4.10 9.23 3.68
CA ASP A 51 -2.86 9.97 3.92
C ASP A 51 -1.73 9.05 4.43
N ARG A 52 -2.04 8.17 5.39
CA ARG A 52 -1.08 7.16 5.84
C ARG A 52 -0.64 6.22 4.72
N PHE A 53 -1.54 5.82 3.82
CA PHE A 53 -1.19 4.98 2.66
C PHE A 53 -0.09 5.66 1.83
N ALA A 54 -0.28 6.94 1.48
CA ALA A 54 0.67 7.71 0.69
C ALA A 54 2.04 7.80 1.39
N HIS A 55 2.04 8.04 2.71
CA HIS A 55 3.28 8.16 3.49
C HIS A 55 3.96 6.84 3.87
N THR A 56 3.34 5.70 3.59
CA THR A 56 3.85 4.36 3.93
C THR A 56 4.03 3.50 2.69
N VAL A 57 2.96 2.88 2.19
CA VAL A 57 3.00 1.90 1.10
C VAL A 57 3.45 2.55 -0.20
N ASP A 58 2.86 3.68 -0.58
CA ASP A 58 3.18 4.36 -1.84
C ASP A 58 4.64 4.84 -1.85
N ARG A 59 5.08 5.45 -0.75
CA ARG A 59 6.49 5.82 -0.55
C ARG A 59 7.43 4.61 -0.59
N ALA A 60 7.04 3.48 0.01
CA ALA A 60 7.83 2.25 0.00
C ALA A 60 7.94 1.66 -1.41
N TYR A 61 6.85 1.70 -2.17
CA TYR A 61 6.81 1.31 -3.57
C TYR A 61 7.78 2.13 -4.41
N GLU A 62 7.67 3.46 -4.37
CA GLU A 62 8.55 4.37 -5.13
C GLU A 62 10.02 4.16 -4.77
N ARG A 63 10.32 4.11 -3.46
CA ARG A 63 11.70 3.94 -2.97
C ARG A 63 12.27 2.58 -3.35
N GLY A 64 11.50 1.50 -3.19
CA GLY A 64 11.96 0.16 -3.50
C GLY A 64 12.24 -0.02 -4.99
N THR A 65 11.41 0.59 -5.84
CA THR A 65 11.63 0.63 -7.29
C THR A 65 12.85 1.46 -7.66
N ALA A 66 13.01 2.65 -7.07
CA ALA A 66 14.15 3.53 -7.34
C ALA A 66 15.50 2.92 -6.91
N LEU A 67 15.51 2.13 -5.83
CA LEU A 67 16.69 1.43 -5.34
C LEU A 67 16.98 0.12 -6.10
N GLY A 68 16.07 -0.33 -6.97
CA GLY A 68 16.21 -1.60 -7.70
C GLY A 68 16.28 -2.80 -6.76
N LEU A 69 15.48 -2.79 -5.68
CA LEU A 69 15.43 -3.90 -4.73
C LEU A 69 15.06 -5.21 -5.43
N SER A 70 15.65 -6.31 -4.96
CA SER A 70 15.21 -7.65 -5.39
C SER A 70 13.76 -7.92 -4.98
N ASP A 71 13.11 -8.88 -5.63
CA ASP A 71 11.72 -9.24 -5.34
C ASP A 71 11.49 -9.57 -3.85
N GLU A 72 12.44 -10.25 -3.21
CA GLU A 72 12.37 -10.59 -1.79
C GLU A 72 12.50 -9.35 -0.90
N GLU A 73 13.53 -8.53 -1.14
CA GLU A 73 13.75 -7.29 -0.38
C GLU A 73 12.57 -6.32 -0.53
N PHE A 74 12.04 -6.20 -1.75
CA PHE A 74 10.91 -5.35 -2.02
C PHE A 74 9.64 -5.84 -1.33
N ARG A 75 9.37 -7.15 -1.36
CA ARG A 75 8.23 -7.74 -0.65
C ARG A 75 8.32 -7.48 0.85
N ILE A 76 9.52 -7.59 1.43
CA ILE A 76 9.76 -7.25 2.84
C ILE A 76 9.50 -5.77 3.10
N GLU A 77 9.98 -4.86 2.24
CA GLU A 77 9.75 -3.42 2.41
C GLU A 77 8.26 -3.06 2.32
N ILE A 78 7.52 -3.62 1.35
CA ILE A 78 6.08 -3.42 1.22
C ILE A 78 5.32 -4.01 2.40
N SER A 79 5.70 -5.20 2.88
CA SER A 79 5.09 -5.82 4.08
C SER A 79 5.26 -4.94 5.33
N ASN A 80 6.47 -4.43 5.57
CA ASN A 80 6.75 -3.52 6.68
C ASN A 80 5.96 -2.20 6.56
N ALA A 81 5.78 -1.69 5.34
CA ALA A 81 5.01 -0.48 5.08
C ALA A 81 3.50 -0.72 5.25
N PHE A 82 3.01 -1.88 4.84
CA PHE A 82 1.63 -2.30 4.98
C PHE A 82 1.22 -2.42 6.46
N ASP A 83 2.07 -3.01 7.30
CA ASP A 83 1.85 -3.05 8.75
C ASP A 83 1.76 -1.64 9.34
N LYS A 84 2.64 -0.71 8.93
CA LYS A 84 2.61 0.69 9.38
C LYS A 84 1.36 1.44 8.91
N TRP A 85 0.87 1.15 7.71
CA TRP A 85 -0.35 1.76 7.18
C TRP A 85 -1.57 1.42 8.04
N LEU A 86 -1.68 0.13 8.40
CA LEU A 86 -2.81 -0.41 9.17
C LEU A 86 -2.65 -0.26 10.67
N ASP A 87 -1.46 0.05 11.17
CA ASP A 87 -1.26 0.34 12.58
C ASP A 87 -2.00 1.62 12.99
N SER A 88 -2.98 1.44 13.87
CA SER A 88 -3.82 2.50 14.42
C SER A 88 -3.11 3.33 15.50
N LYS A 89 -1.85 3.02 15.81
CA LYS A 89 -1.13 3.57 16.97
C LYS A 89 -0.21 4.75 16.69
N GLN A 90 -0.07 5.26 15.46
CA GLN A 90 0.67 6.52 15.28
C GLN A 90 -0.18 7.69 15.82
N PRO A 91 0.26 8.37 16.91
CA PRO A 91 -0.40 9.58 17.34
C PRO A 91 -0.23 10.65 16.27
N ASP A 92 -1.32 11.36 15.95
CA ASP A 92 -1.32 12.58 15.14
C ASP A 92 -0.26 13.53 15.72
N ILE A 93 0.88 13.68 15.04
CA ILE A 93 1.76 14.81 15.30
C ILE A 93 1.16 15.96 14.48
N SER A 94 0.25 16.68 15.13
CA SER A 94 -0.29 17.98 14.67
C SER A 94 0.80 19.04 14.56
#